data_AF-A0A949F721-F1
#
_entry.id   AF-A0A949F721-F1
#
_cell.length_a   1.000
_cell.length_b   1.000
_cell.length_c   1.000
_cell.angle_alpha   90.00
_cell.angle_beta   90.00
_cell.angle_gamma   90.00
#
_symmetry.space_group_name_H-M   'P 1'
#
loop_
_entity.id
_entity.type
_entity.pdbx_description
1 polymer ?
#
loop_
_entity_poly.entity_id
_entity_poly.type
_entity_poly.pdbx_seq_one_letter_code
_entity_poly.pdbx_strand_id
1 'polypeptide(L)'
;MSLKRYFAILTMITFLGVCYVHQQFLIVEANYTIKKRERILSQLLDRHAKLRYNMNALESPAYLEAKLQASGIKCGVPKTWVVVKRSERDRAYKFAKNTQKRANFVDKFMNFITVKAEAKTVEK
;
A
#
# COMPACT_ATOMS: atom_id res chain seq x y z
N MET A 1 -41.07 -45.03 -21.84
CA MET A 1 -39.73 -44.49 -21.50
C MET A 1 -39.44 -44.92 -20.06
N SER A 2 -38.32 -45.60 -19.76
CA SER A 2 -38.13 -46.15 -18.40
C SER A 2 -37.90 -45.04 -17.37
N LEU A 3 -38.48 -45.20 -16.17
CA LEU A 3 -38.38 -44.23 -15.07
C LEU A 3 -36.93 -43.80 -14.78
N LYS A 4 -36.00 -44.76 -14.90
CA LYS A 4 -34.55 -44.54 -14.68
C LYS A 4 -33.97 -43.50 -15.64
N ARG A 5 -34.40 -43.50 -16.91
CA ARG A 5 -33.94 -42.53 -17.93
C ARG A 5 -34.49 -41.14 -17.65
N TYR A 6 -35.72 -41.04 -17.17
CA TYR A 6 -36.33 -39.77 -16.80
C TYR A 6 -35.59 -39.10 -15.63
N PHE A 7 -35.31 -39.85 -14.57
CA PHE A 7 -34.51 -39.35 -13.44
C PHE A 7 -33.11 -38.94 -13.86
N ALA A 8 -32.44 -39.72 -14.71
CA ALA A 8 -31.11 -39.37 -15.22
C ALA A 8 -31.12 -38.01 -15.96
N ILE A 9 -32.10 -37.78 -16.84
CA ILE A 9 -32.24 -36.53 -17.58
C ILE A 9 -32.52 -35.36 -16.63
N LEU A 10 -33.43 -35.56 -15.67
CA LEU A 10 -33.74 -34.54 -14.67
C LEU A 10 -32.48 -34.11 -13.90
N THR A 11 -31.71 -35.09 -13.39
CA THR A 11 -30.47 -34.80 -12.67
C THR A 11 -29.43 -34.11 -13.55
N MET A 12 -29.34 -34.49 -14.82
CA MET A 12 -28.41 -33.87 -15.77
C MET A 12 -28.76 -32.39 -15.99
N ILE A 13 -30.05 -32.08 -16.19
CA ILE A 13 -30.54 -30.71 -16.39
C ILE A 13 -30.30 -29.87 -15.13
N THR A 14 -30.59 -30.42 -13.94
CA THR A 14 -30.33 -29.72 -12.68
C THR A 14 -28.83 -29.42 -12.52
N PHE A 15 -27.96 -30.38 -12.82
CA PHE A 15 -26.52 -30.20 -12.72
C PHE A 15 -26.00 -29.16 -13.71
N LEU A 16 -26.48 -29.19 -14.95
CA LEU A 16 -26.20 -28.16 -15.96
C LEU A 16 -26.62 -26.77 -15.51
N GLY A 17 -27.79 -26.64 -14.88
CA GLY A 17 -28.27 -25.38 -14.33
C GLY A 17 -27.37 -24.83 -13.22
N VAL A 18 -26.96 -25.69 -12.27
CA VAL A 18 -26.05 -25.30 -11.18
C VAL A 18 -24.69 -24.88 -11.74
N CYS A 19 -24.12 -25.64 -12.67
CA CYS A 19 -22.87 -25.31 -13.33
C CYS A 19 -22.95 -23.98 -14.08
N TYR A 20 -24.06 -23.71 -14.78
CA TYR A 20 -24.26 -22.45 -15.50
C TYR A 20 -24.25 -21.24 -14.55
N VAL A 21 -24.98 -21.31 -13.44
CA VAL A 21 -24.99 -20.23 -12.43
C VAL A 21 -23.62 -20.06 -11.81
N HIS A 22 -22.90 -21.15 -11.53
CA HIS A 22 -21.54 -21.08 -10.99
C HIS A 22 -20.58 -20.41 -11.97
N GLN A 23 -20.66 -20.74 -13.26
CA GLN A 23 -19.85 -20.07 -14.30
C GLN A 23 -20.17 -18.58 -14.38
N GLN A 24 -21.45 -18.19 -14.34
CA GLN A 24 -21.84 -16.78 -14.33
C GLN A 24 -21.26 -16.03 -13.13
N PHE A 25 -21.28 -16.64 -11.95
CA PHE A 25 -20.67 -16.06 -10.76
C PHE A 25 -19.17 -15.81 -10.94
N LEU A 26 -18.42 -16.81 -11.44
CA LEU A 26 -16.98 -16.69 -11.69
C LEU A 26 -16.64 -15.60 -12.70
N ILE A 27 -17.45 -15.45 -13.75
CA ILE A 27 -17.28 -14.40 -14.76
C ILE A 27 -17.45 -13.01 -14.12
N VAL A 28 -18.44 -12.85 -13.25
CA VAL A 28 -18.68 -11.59 -12.55
C VAL A 28 -17.51 -11.27 -11.61
N GLU A 29 -17.06 -12.25 -10.82
CA GLU A 29 -15.92 -12.09 -9.92
C GLU A 29 -14.62 -11.73 -10.65
N ALA A 30 -14.35 -12.40 -11.78
CA ALA A 30 -13.22 -12.11 -12.64
C ALA A 30 -13.26 -10.67 -13.16
N ASN A 31 -14.43 -10.21 -13.62
CA ASN A 31 -14.64 -8.83 -14.08
C ASN A 31 -14.39 -7.80 -12.97
N TYR A 32 -14.88 -8.06 -11.76
CA TYR A 32 -14.59 -7.20 -10.61
C TYR A 32 -13.09 -7.10 -10.32
N THR A 33 -12.40 -8.23 -10.39
CA THR A 33 -10.95 -8.29 -10.18
C THR A 33 -10.19 -7.50 -11.26
N ILE A 34 -10.59 -7.64 -12.52
CA ILE A 34 -10.02 -6.88 -13.64
C ILE A 34 -10.24 -5.37 -13.42
N LYS A 35 -11.48 -4.94 -13.16
CA LYS A 35 -11.80 -3.53 -12.90
C LYS A 35 -11.02 -2.96 -11.72
N LYS A 36 -10.80 -3.75 -10.67
CA LYS A 36 -9.97 -3.34 -9.52
C LYS A 36 -8.52 -3.11 -9.94
N ARG A 37 -7.94 -3.99 -10.75
CA ARG A 37 -6.57 -3.86 -11.27
C ARG A 37 -6.44 -2.65 -12.19
N GLU A 38 -7.40 -2.43 -13.09
CA GLU A 38 -7.42 -1.26 -13.97
C GLU A 38 -7.44 0.06 -13.19
N ARG A 39 -8.26 0.17 -12.13
CA ARG A 39 -8.27 1.34 -11.25
C ARG A 39 -6.94 1.57 -10.54
N ILE A 40 -6.26 0.51 -10.12
CA ILE A 40 -4.94 0.63 -9.49
C ILE A 40 -3.91 1.12 -10.51
N LEU A 41 -3.95 0.57 -11.73
CA LEU A 41 -3.06 0.99 -12.82
C LEU A 41 -3.28 2.45 -13.20
N SER A 42 -4.53 2.91 -13.33
CA SER A 42 -4.82 4.31 -13.64
C SER A 42 -4.32 5.24 -12.53
N GLN A 43 -4.54 4.89 -11.26
CA GLN A 43 -4.01 5.65 -10.13
C GLN A 43 -2.47 5.70 -10.11
N LEU A 44 -1.79 4.62 -10.49
CA LEU A 44 -0.33 4.61 -10.62
C LEU A 44 0.15 5.51 -11.77
N LEU A 45 -0.54 5.47 -12.91
CA LEU A 45 -0.26 6.33 -14.06
C LEU A 45 -0.42 7.81 -13.71
N ASP A 46 -1.51 8.18 -13.04
CA ASP A 46 -1.74 9.55 -12.59
C ASP A 46 -0.66 10.02 -11.61
N ARG A 47 -0.27 9.16 -10.67
CA ARG A 47 0.83 9.46 -9.73
C ARG A 47 2.15 9.65 -10.48
N HIS A 48 2.44 8.78 -11.44
CA HIS A 48 3.65 8.88 -12.25
C HIS A 48 3.65 10.17 -13.09
N ALA A 49 2.53 10.51 -13.73
CA ALA A 49 2.38 11.75 -14.47
C ALA A 49 2.59 12.99 -13.58
N LYS A 50 2.00 12.99 -12.38
CA LYS A 50 2.19 14.05 -11.39
C LYS A 50 3.65 14.15 -10.93
N LEU A 51 4.31 13.01 -10.69
CA LEU A 51 5.70 12.99 -10.28
C LEU A 51 6.61 13.52 -11.39
N ARG A 52 6.37 13.12 -12.64
CA ARG A 52 7.08 13.61 -13.81
C ARG A 52 6.88 15.11 -14.02
N TYR A 53 5.66 15.60 -13.88
CA TYR A 53 5.37 17.03 -13.92
C TYR A 53 6.14 17.79 -12.83
N ASN A 54 6.14 17.27 -11.60
CA ASN A 54 6.91 17.84 -10.51
C ASN A 54 8.42 17.82 -10.81
N MET A 55 8.97 16.72 -11.32
CA MET A 55 10.38 16.66 -11.70
C MET A 55 10.72 17.70 -12.76
N ASN A 56 9.94 17.81 -13.82
CA ASN A 56 10.13 18.83 -14.85
C ASN A 56 10.02 20.27 -14.28
N ALA A 57 9.10 20.49 -13.34
CA ALA A 57 8.94 21.77 -12.66
C ALA A 57 10.09 22.10 -11.71
N LEU A 58 10.73 21.09 -11.09
CA LEU A 58 11.93 21.25 -10.28
C LEU A 58 13.20 21.40 -11.14
N GLU A 59 13.23 20.79 -12.33
CA GLU A 59 14.34 20.86 -13.28
C GLU A 59 14.41 22.22 -13.98
N SER A 60 13.28 22.91 -14.13
CA SER A 60 13.24 24.29 -14.60
C SER A 60 13.84 25.24 -13.53
N PRO A 61 15.03 25.84 -13.78
CA PRO A 61 15.69 26.70 -12.80
C PRO A 61 14.86 27.94 -12.49
N ALA A 62 14.17 28.48 -13.51
CA ALA A 62 13.31 29.66 -13.38
C ALA A 62 12.08 29.38 -12.51
N TYR A 63 11.45 28.21 -12.63
CA TYR A 63 10.29 27.85 -11.82
C TYR A 63 10.70 27.51 -10.37
N LEU A 64 11.84 26.85 -10.21
CA LEU A 64 12.44 26.57 -8.92
C LEU A 64 12.79 27.87 -8.19
N GLU A 65 13.46 28.81 -8.86
CA GLU A 65 13.81 30.12 -8.33
C GLU A 65 12.57 30.93 -7.92
N ALA A 66 11.54 30.99 -8.79
CA ALA A 66 10.27 31.64 -8.46
C ALA A 66 9.59 31.02 -7.24
N LYS A 67 9.61 29.69 -7.10
CA LYS A 67 9.04 28.97 -5.95
C LYS A 67 9.85 29.17 -4.66
N LEU A 68 11.18 29.25 -4.76
CA LEU A 68 12.06 29.54 -3.62
C LEU A 68 11.90 31.00 -3.15
N GLN A 69 11.79 31.95 -4.08
CA GLN A 69 11.48 33.34 -3.75
C GLN A 69 10.09 33.48 -3.09
N ALA A 70 9.07 32.79 -3.61
CA ALA A 70 7.72 32.80 -3.02
C ALA A 70 7.65 32.16 -1.62
N SER A 71 8.56 31.23 -1.29
CA SER A 71 8.69 30.64 0.05
C SER A 71 9.63 31.44 0.98
N GLY A 72 10.05 32.64 0.56
CA GLY A 72 10.86 33.55 1.36
C GLY A 72 12.35 33.20 1.41
N ILE A 73 12.78 32.20 0.62
CA ILE A 73 14.18 31.77 0.56
C ILE A 73 14.86 32.59 -0.55
N LYS A 74 15.59 33.64 -0.15
CA LYS A 74 16.41 34.42 -1.08
C LYS A 74 17.62 33.60 -1.52
N CYS A 75 17.53 33.00 -2.71
CA CYS A 75 18.67 32.37 -3.38
C CYS A 75 19.66 33.45 -3.82
N GLY A 76 20.61 33.80 -2.95
CA GLY A 76 21.78 34.60 -3.31
C GLY A 76 22.92 33.71 -3.77
N VAL A 77 23.73 34.19 -4.72
CA VAL A 77 24.98 33.52 -5.09
C VAL A 77 25.85 33.46 -3.82
N PRO A 78 26.24 32.25 -3.34
CA PRO A 78 26.95 32.13 -2.08
C PRO A 78 28.34 32.79 -2.19
N LYS A 79 28.57 33.86 -1.42
CA LYS A 79 29.88 34.54 -1.34
C LYS A 79 30.99 33.66 -0.75
N THR A 80 30.63 32.62 -0.02
CA THR A 80 31.57 31.71 0.64
C THR A 80 31.08 30.27 0.50
N TRP A 81 31.86 29.47 -0.21
CA TRP A 81 31.66 28.04 -0.38
C TRP A 81 32.16 27.33 0.87
N VAL A 82 31.26 27.03 1.81
CA VAL A 82 31.57 26.19 2.95
C VAL A 82 31.21 24.75 2.59
N VAL A 83 32.25 23.95 2.33
CA VAL A 83 32.10 22.51 2.10
C VAL A 83 31.81 21.84 3.45
N VAL A 84 30.53 21.68 3.78
CA VAL A 84 30.14 20.90 4.96
C VAL A 84 30.17 19.42 4.56
N LYS A 85 31.09 18.65 5.15
CA LYS A 85 31.17 17.20 4.97
C LYS A 85 29.90 16.57 5.54
N ARG A 86 28.96 16.21 4.67
CA ARG A 86 27.67 15.61 5.05
C ARG A 86 27.92 14.20 5.60
N SER A 87 28.05 14.11 6.92
CA SER A 87 28.16 12.85 7.64
C SER A 87 26.83 12.10 7.54
N GLU A 88 26.78 11.03 6.75
CA GLU A 88 25.63 10.11 6.71
C GLU A 88 25.39 9.41 8.06
N ARG A 89 26.41 9.41 8.93
CA ARG A 89 26.37 8.84 10.28
C ARG A 89 25.28 9.47 11.16
N ASP A 90 25.01 10.77 11.01
CA ASP A 90 24.02 11.46 11.85
C ASP A 90 22.57 11.11 11.49
N ARG A 91 22.31 10.77 10.22
CA ARG A 91 20.98 10.28 9.78
C ARG A 91 20.77 8.82 10.18
N ALA A 92 21.78 7.97 10.04
CA ALA A 92 21.72 6.58 10.47
C ALA A 92 21.51 6.46 11.99
N TYR A 93 22.19 7.29 12.80
CA TYR A 93 22.01 7.33 14.25
C TYR A 93 20.60 7.75 14.66
N LYS A 94 20.03 8.79 14.01
CA LYS A 94 18.66 9.25 14.29
C LYS A 94 17.60 8.22 13.88
N PHE A 95 17.80 7.51 12.76
CA PHE A 95 16.91 6.42 12.34
C PHE A 95 17.00 5.22 13.28
N ALA A 96 18.21 4.76 13.62
CA ALA A 96 18.41 3.63 14.54
C ALA A 96 17.80 3.90 15.92
N LYS A 97 17.98 5.10 16.46
CA LYS A 97 17.40 5.50 17.76
C LYS A 97 15.86 5.52 17.73
N ASN A 98 15.25 5.88 16.59
CA ASN A 98 13.79 5.92 16.47
C ASN A 98 13.19 4.51 16.30
N THR A 99 13.89 3.62 15.57
CA THR A 99 13.53 2.20 15.45
C THR A 99 13.63 1.48 16.80
N GLN A 100 14.68 1.74 17.58
CA GLN A 100 14.86 1.16 18.91
C GLN A 100 13.80 1.64 19.92
N LYS A 101 13.38 2.92 19.84
CA LYS A 101 12.27 3.44 20.66
C LYS A 101 10.95 2.72 20.38
N ARG A 102 10.68 2.37 19.11
CA ARG A 102 9.47 1.63 18.73
C ARG A 102 9.52 0.17 19.19
N ALA A 103 10.68 -0.49 19.06
CA ALA A 103 10.86 -1.86 19.56
C ALA A 103 10.59 -1.96 21.07
N ASN A 104 11.18 -1.06 21.88
CA ASN A 104 10.98 -1.04 23.32
C ASN A 104 9.52 -0.75 23.74
N PHE A 105 8.73 -0.05 22.90
CA PHE A 105 7.31 0.18 23.17
C PHE A 105 6.46 -1.05 22.85
N VAL A 106 6.75 -1.74 21.74
CA VAL A 106 6.07 -2.99 21.37
C VAL A 106 6.36 -4.07 22.41
N ASP A 107 7.61 -4.24 22.84
CA ASP A 107 7.96 -5.22 23.88
C ASP A 107 7.27 -4.91 25.22
N LYS A 108 7.17 -3.63 25.60
CA LYS A 108 6.46 -3.21 26.82
C LYS A 108 4.95 -3.42 26.71
N PHE A 109 4.38 -3.25 25.52
CA PHE A 109 2.95 -3.51 25.26
C PHE A 109 2.63 -5.01 25.24
N MET A 110 3.49 -5.82 24.61
CA MET A 110 3.33 -7.29 24.58
C MET A 110 3.44 -7.87 25.98
N ASN A 111 4.42 -7.45 26.79
CA ASN A 111 4.51 -7.87 28.19
C ASN A 111 3.26 -7.50 29.01
N PHE A 112 2.63 -6.35 28.75
CA PHE A 112 1.39 -5.97 29.45
C PHE A 112 0.19 -6.84 29.06
N ILE A 113 0.10 -7.29 27.80
CA ILE A 113 -0.97 -8.19 27.34
C ILE A 113 -0.72 -9.61 27.87
N THR A 114 0.52 -10.10 27.82
CA THR A 114 0.86 -11.45 28.25
C THR A 114 0.70 -11.62 29.76
N VAL A 115 1.04 -10.60 30.56
CA VAL A 115 0.78 -10.61 32.02
C VAL A 115 -0.72 -10.71 32.34
N LYS A 116 -1.61 -10.19 31.47
CA LYS A 116 -3.07 -10.41 31.61
C LYS A 116 -3.55 -11.77 31.12
N ALA A 117 -2.79 -12.45 30.25
CA ALA A 117 -3.10 -13.81 29.80
C ALA A 117 -2.68 -14.87 30.82
N GLU A 118 -1.57 -14.65 31.55
CA GLU A 118 -1.09 -15.55 32.61
C GLU A 118 -1.89 -15.41 33.92
N ALA A 119 -2.54 -14.28 34.17
CA ALA A 119 -3.33 -14.04 35.38
C ALA A 119 -4.70 -14.75 35.42
N LYS A 120 -5.05 -15.59 34.42
CA LYS A 120 -6.34 -16.31 34.37
C LYS A 120 -6.25 -17.83 34.31
N THR A 121 -5.06 -18.42 34.34
CA THR A 121 -4.90 -19.89 34.28
C THR A 121 -4.51 -20.55 35.61
N VAL A 122 -4.45 -19.79 36.70
CA VAL A 122 -4.31 -20.34 38.06
C VAL A 122 -5.54 -20.00 38.87
N GLU A 123 -6.69 -20.58 38.52
CA GLU A 123 -7.75 -20.84 39.49
C GLU A 123 -8.66 -21.97 39.01
N LYS A 124 -8.63 -23.06 39.81
CA LYS A 124 -9.39 -24.32 39.77
C LYS A 124 -8.83 -25.47 38.97
#